data_AF-A0A9X0D0P5-F1
#
_entry.id   AF-A0A9X0D0P5-F1
#
_cell.length_a   1.000
_cell.length_b   1.000
_cell.length_c   1.000
_cell.angle_alpha   90.00
_cell.angle_beta   90.00
_cell.angle_gamma   90.00
#
_symmetry.space_group_name_H-M   'P 1'
#
loop_
_entity.id
_entity.type
_entity.pdbx_description
1 polymer ?
#
loop_
_entity_poly.entity_id
_entity_poly.type
_entity_poly.pdbx_seq_one_letter_code
_entity_poly.pdbx_strand_id
1 'polypeptide(L)'
;MDPFLHKAAEVSKQHPKPDIKFAYGTAGFRTGAEKLDSVMFRMGLLAVLRSKAKNGQVIGVVVTASHNPVQDNGVKLVDPLGEMLQPSWERHASELANAEDVVEVLKGIVTEQSIDWNVPAKVFIARDTRPSGVQFVKSLADGIEALGGLCHDYGVLTTPQLHYMVRCHNTDGEYGEATEEGYYKKITKAFQRLRALSGRSGAPLIKIDAANGRLNNHLRGSLAIVLCNDGSNGKLNEKCGADYVKLNQCPPDGVVITAPYDRCVTFDGDADRVLYFYIDQENKFHLLDGDRIATLIVGYLREKLDITGLRLERGIGIVQTAYANGSSTSYAKDTLCVPVAFCKNRGEACSPQS
;
A
#
# COMPACT_ATOMS: atom_id res chain seq x y z
N MET A 1 -18.87 27.04 -8.30
CA MET A 1 -18.84 25.85 -9.17
C MET A 1 -18.27 26.17 -10.54
N ASP A 2 -18.89 27.05 -11.32
CA ASP A 2 -18.53 27.28 -12.74
C ASP A 2 -17.05 27.68 -12.98
N PRO A 3 -16.41 28.54 -12.15
CA PRO A 3 -15.00 28.90 -12.36
C PRO A 3 -14.03 27.72 -12.21
N PHE A 4 -14.27 26.81 -11.25
CA PHE A 4 -13.41 25.65 -11.01
C PHE A 4 -13.52 24.63 -12.15
N LEU A 5 -14.74 24.36 -12.61
CA LEU A 5 -14.96 23.44 -13.73
C LEU A 5 -14.36 23.98 -15.03
N HIS A 6 -14.49 25.29 -15.28
CA HIS A 6 -13.85 25.93 -16.42
C HIS A 6 -12.32 25.84 -16.34
N LYS A 7 -11.74 26.08 -15.15
CA LYS A 7 -10.30 25.94 -14.94
C LYS A 7 -9.83 24.50 -15.17
N ALA A 8 -10.57 23.51 -14.66
CA ALA A 8 -10.27 22.09 -14.90
C ALA A 8 -10.26 21.74 -16.40
N ALA A 9 -11.22 22.26 -17.18
CA ALA A 9 -11.23 22.08 -18.63
C ALA A 9 -10.02 22.70 -19.33
N GLU A 10 -9.64 23.91 -18.92
CA GLU A 10 -8.51 24.65 -19.48
C GLU A 10 -7.19 23.89 -19.24
N VAL A 11 -6.94 23.50 -17.99
CA VAL A 11 -5.71 22.79 -17.59
C VAL A 11 -5.68 21.38 -18.18
N SER A 12 -6.82 20.71 -18.32
CA SER A 12 -6.88 19.39 -18.95
C SER A 12 -6.30 19.35 -20.37
N LYS A 13 -6.26 20.48 -21.10
CA LYS A 13 -5.65 20.55 -22.43
C LYS A 13 -4.13 20.35 -22.41
N GLN A 14 -3.49 20.57 -21.26
CA GLN A 14 -2.06 20.35 -21.04
C GLN A 14 -1.75 18.87 -20.74
N HIS A 15 -2.78 18.08 -20.42
CA HIS A 15 -2.70 16.65 -20.10
C HIS A 15 -3.59 15.83 -21.05
N PRO A 16 -3.25 15.75 -22.35
CA PRO A 16 -4.09 15.11 -23.35
C PRO A 16 -4.27 13.61 -23.05
N LYS A 17 -5.51 13.13 -23.17
CA LYS A 17 -5.80 11.70 -23.02
C LYS A 17 -5.27 10.94 -24.24
N PRO A 18 -4.49 9.85 -24.08
CA PRO A 18 -4.17 8.97 -25.19
C PRO A 18 -5.40 8.18 -25.65
N ASP A 19 -5.37 7.63 -26.87
CA ASP A 19 -6.42 6.77 -27.40
C ASP A 19 -6.36 5.35 -26.79
N ILE A 20 -6.63 5.28 -25.48
CA ILE A 20 -6.58 4.07 -24.66
C ILE A 20 -7.74 4.12 -23.67
N LYS A 21 -8.35 2.96 -23.40
CA LYS A 21 -9.32 2.80 -22.31
C LYS A 21 -8.63 2.41 -21.01
N PHE A 22 -8.92 3.16 -19.96
CA PHE A 22 -8.43 2.90 -18.61
C PHE A 22 -9.50 2.24 -17.74
N ALA A 23 -9.10 1.42 -16.77
CA ALA A 23 -9.99 0.89 -15.75
C ALA A 23 -9.32 0.99 -14.38
N TYR A 24 -10.05 1.50 -13.39
CA TYR A 24 -9.56 1.57 -12.02
C TYR A 24 -9.74 0.20 -11.36
N GLY A 25 -8.63 -0.50 -11.14
CA GLY A 25 -8.62 -1.83 -10.55
C GLY A 25 -8.44 -1.81 -9.04
N THR A 26 -8.25 -3.01 -8.46
CA THR A 26 -7.99 -3.21 -7.02
C THR A 26 -6.77 -2.44 -6.50
N ALA A 27 -5.81 -2.12 -7.37
CA ALA A 27 -4.62 -1.37 -7.05
C ALA A 27 -4.55 -0.04 -7.81
N GLY A 28 -5.71 0.52 -8.16
CA GLY A 28 -5.84 1.75 -8.92
C GLY A 28 -5.54 1.59 -10.41
N PHE A 29 -5.07 2.66 -11.04
CA PHE A 29 -4.59 2.60 -12.43
C PHE A 29 -3.13 2.16 -12.46
N ARG A 30 -2.79 1.23 -13.35
CA ARG A 30 -1.40 0.78 -13.58
C ARG A 30 -1.20 0.44 -15.05
N THR A 31 -0.18 1.04 -15.65
CA THR A 31 0.26 0.76 -17.04
C THR A 31 1.63 1.41 -17.28
N GLY A 32 2.11 1.40 -18.52
CA GLY A 32 3.31 2.12 -18.93
C GLY A 32 3.22 3.61 -18.57
N ALA A 33 4.27 4.15 -17.95
CA ALA A 33 4.27 5.51 -17.44
C ALA A 33 3.97 6.56 -18.53
N GLU A 34 4.38 6.31 -19.77
CA GLU A 34 4.14 7.20 -20.90
C GLU A 34 2.66 7.47 -21.20
N LYS A 35 1.75 6.67 -20.64
CA LYS A 35 0.29 6.77 -20.86
C LYS A 35 -0.47 7.40 -19.70
N LEU A 36 0.19 7.68 -18.57
CA LEU A 36 -0.49 7.98 -17.30
C LEU A 36 -0.66 9.47 -17.00
N ASP A 37 -0.06 10.38 -17.76
CA ASP A 37 -0.10 11.82 -17.44
C ASP A 37 -1.54 12.36 -17.29
N SER A 38 -2.40 12.12 -18.28
CA SER A 38 -3.82 12.50 -18.21
C SER A 38 -4.57 11.85 -17.05
N VAL A 39 -4.25 10.59 -16.73
CA VAL A 39 -4.85 9.86 -15.61
C VAL A 39 -4.45 10.50 -14.28
N MET A 40 -3.18 10.89 -14.11
CA MET A 40 -2.68 11.55 -12.90
C MET A 40 -3.40 12.87 -12.67
N PHE A 41 -3.46 13.73 -13.70
CA PHE A 41 -4.23 14.98 -13.63
C PHE A 41 -5.69 14.74 -13.22
N ARG A 42 -6.36 13.79 -13.87
CA ARG A 42 -7.76 13.45 -13.59
C ARG A 42 -7.96 12.85 -12.20
N MET A 43 -7.00 12.11 -11.66
CA MET A 43 -7.05 11.62 -10.28
C MET A 43 -6.83 12.74 -9.25
N GLY A 44 -6.07 13.78 -9.59
CA GLY A 44 -5.99 15.00 -8.79
C GLY A 44 -7.37 15.67 -8.66
N LEU A 45 -8.09 15.81 -9.78
CA LEU A 45 -9.47 16.33 -9.79
C LEU A 45 -10.40 15.46 -8.92
N LEU A 46 -10.36 14.13 -9.08
CA LEU A 46 -11.22 13.22 -8.33
C LEU A 46 -10.92 13.25 -6.82
N ALA A 47 -9.64 13.33 -6.43
CA ALA A 47 -9.24 13.40 -5.04
C ALA A 47 -9.82 14.66 -4.34
N VAL A 48 -9.90 15.79 -5.05
CA VAL A 48 -10.57 17.00 -4.54
C VAL A 48 -12.07 16.76 -4.32
N LEU A 49 -12.77 16.20 -5.32
CA LEU A 49 -14.19 15.89 -5.16
C LEU A 49 -14.44 14.88 -4.04
N ARG A 50 -13.55 13.89 -3.88
CA ARG A 50 -13.64 12.90 -2.80
C ARG A 50 -13.43 13.54 -1.43
N SER A 51 -12.47 14.46 -1.29
CA SER A 51 -12.24 15.21 -0.05
C SER A 51 -13.46 16.05 0.32
N LYS A 52 -14.06 16.77 -0.64
CA LYS A 52 -15.30 17.53 -0.42
C LYS A 52 -16.47 16.63 -0.01
N ALA A 53 -16.63 15.47 -0.67
CA ALA A 53 -17.64 14.46 -0.31
C ALA A 53 -17.46 13.88 1.10
N LYS A 54 -16.25 13.97 1.64
CA LYS A 54 -15.88 13.56 3.00
C LYS A 54 -15.74 14.75 3.95
N ASN A 55 -16.52 15.82 3.72
CA ASN A 55 -16.57 17.00 4.57
C ASN A 55 -15.18 17.65 4.80
N GLY A 56 -14.32 17.60 3.78
CA GLY A 56 -13.00 18.22 3.80
C GLY A 56 -11.91 17.38 4.46
N GLN A 57 -12.19 16.12 4.82
CA GLN A 57 -11.16 15.17 5.24
C GLN A 57 -10.11 14.99 4.15
N VAL A 58 -8.87 14.77 4.57
CA VAL A 58 -7.75 14.55 3.66
C VAL A 58 -7.92 13.24 2.92
N ILE A 59 -7.67 13.29 1.61
CA ILE A 59 -7.54 12.13 0.73
C ILE A 59 -6.07 11.96 0.37
N GLY A 60 -5.58 10.72 0.40
CA GLY A 60 -4.23 10.41 -0.07
C GLY A 60 -4.22 9.99 -1.53
N VAL A 61 -3.10 10.26 -2.20
CA VAL A 61 -2.80 9.76 -3.54
C VAL A 61 -1.39 9.18 -3.56
N VAL A 62 -1.29 7.87 -3.75
CA VAL A 62 -0.01 7.16 -3.86
C VAL A 62 0.33 6.97 -5.34
N VAL A 63 1.49 7.46 -5.77
CA VAL A 63 2.05 7.23 -7.11
C VAL A 63 3.04 6.06 -7.05
N THR A 64 2.60 4.89 -7.51
CA THR A 64 3.41 3.67 -7.54
C THR A 64 2.78 2.60 -8.41
N ALA A 65 3.62 1.75 -9.00
CA ALA A 65 3.21 0.45 -9.53
C ALA A 65 3.73 -0.75 -8.71
N SER A 66 4.17 -0.56 -7.47
CA SER A 66 4.55 -1.64 -6.54
C SER A 66 5.61 -2.56 -7.20
N HIS A 67 5.31 -3.84 -7.36
CA HIS A 67 6.17 -4.88 -7.95
C HIS A 67 6.39 -4.79 -9.47
N ASN A 68 5.69 -3.92 -10.19
CA ASN A 68 5.85 -3.81 -11.64
C ASN A 68 7.29 -3.40 -12.05
N PRO A 69 7.72 -3.65 -13.30
CA PRO A 69 8.97 -3.13 -13.84
C PRO A 69 9.05 -1.60 -13.81
N VAL A 70 10.25 -1.00 -13.72
CA VAL A 70 10.45 0.45 -13.50
C VAL A 70 9.77 1.37 -14.53
N GLN A 71 9.56 0.90 -15.76
CA GLN A 71 8.92 1.69 -16.83
C GLN A 71 7.41 1.89 -16.63
N ASP A 72 6.78 1.04 -15.82
CA ASP A 72 5.39 1.21 -15.44
C ASP A 72 5.27 2.25 -14.33
N ASN A 73 4.06 2.77 -14.12
CA ASN A 73 3.70 3.43 -12.88
C ASN A 73 2.20 3.26 -12.63
N GLY A 74 1.70 3.90 -11.59
CA GLY A 74 0.30 3.83 -11.25
C GLY A 74 -0.11 4.84 -10.20
N VAL A 75 -1.41 4.91 -9.96
CA VAL A 75 -1.99 5.82 -8.97
C VAL A 75 -3.11 5.13 -8.21
N LYS A 76 -3.08 5.24 -6.88
CA LYS A 76 -4.09 4.76 -5.93
C LYS A 76 -4.59 5.92 -5.09
N LEU A 77 -5.91 6.00 -4.87
CA LEU A 77 -6.51 6.91 -3.90
C LEU A 77 -6.69 6.22 -2.55
N VAL A 78 -6.48 6.98 -1.48
CA VAL A 78 -6.56 6.55 -0.09
C VAL A 78 -7.62 7.39 0.62
N ASP A 79 -8.60 6.72 1.19
CA ASP A 79 -9.71 7.34 1.92
C ASP A 79 -9.31 7.73 3.36
N PRO A 80 -10.16 8.50 4.07
CA PRO A 80 -9.74 9.23 5.27
C PRO A 80 -9.14 8.42 6.42
N LEU A 81 -9.51 7.15 6.60
CA LEU A 81 -8.99 6.29 7.67
C LEU A 81 -7.77 5.47 7.22
N GLY A 82 -7.18 5.80 6.05
CA GLY A 82 -6.06 5.08 5.47
C GLY A 82 -6.49 3.79 4.76
N GLU A 83 -7.76 3.64 4.43
CA GLU A 83 -8.29 2.57 3.59
C GLU A 83 -8.15 2.90 2.10
N MET A 84 -8.27 1.88 1.24
CA MET A 84 -8.35 2.10 -0.19
C MET A 84 -9.63 2.87 -0.55
N LEU A 85 -9.61 3.60 -1.67
CA LEU A 85 -10.81 4.25 -2.22
C LEU A 85 -12.02 3.31 -2.17
N GLN A 86 -13.12 3.81 -1.62
CA GLN A 86 -14.38 3.07 -1.55
C GLN A 86 -14.79 2.50 -2.93
N PRO A 87 -15.19 1.21 -3.02
CA PRO A 87 -15.50 0.55 -4.29
C PRO A 87 -16.49 1.29 -5.18
N SER A 88 -17.51 1.94 -4.61
CA SER A 88 -18.49 2.72 -5.38
C SER A 88 -17.90 3.92 -6.12
N TRP A 89 -16.71 4.39 -5.73
CA TRP A 89 -15.99 5.49 -6.37
C TRP A 89 -14.99 5.03 -7.43
N GLU A 90 -14.70 3.74 -7.55
CA GLU A 90 -13.83 3.19 -8.62
C GLU A 90 -14.43 3.45 -10.02
N ARG A 91 -15.77 3.47 -10.10
CA ARG A 91 -16.51 3.85 -11.33
C ARG A 91 -16.21 5.29 -11.71
N HIS A 92 -16.32 6.24 -10.78
CA HIS A 92 -16.02 7.66 -11.01
C HIS A 92 -14.58 7.87 -11.48
N ALA A 93 -13.64 7.14 -10.90
CA ALA A 93 -12.25 7.16 -11.35
C ALA A 93 -12.11 6.69 -12.80
N SER A 94 -12.74 5.57 -13.14
CA SER A 94 -12.70 5.00 -14.49
C SER A 94 -13.38 5.92 -15.52
N GLU A 95 -14.55 6.47 -15.21
CA GLU A 95 -15.27 7.39 -16.08
C GLU A 95 -14.46 8.67 -16.32
N LEU A 96 -13.92 9.27 -15.26
CA LEU A 96 -13.13 10.49 -15.38
C LEU A 96 -11.84 10.25 -16.16
N ALA A 97 -11.12 9.15 -15.91
CA ALA A 97 -9.92 8.78 -16.67
C ALA A 97 -10.18 8.60 -18.17
N ASN A 98 -11.40 8.19 -18.54
CA ASN A 98 -11.79 7.97 -19.94
C ASN A 98 -12.54 9.14 -20.58
N ALA A 99 -12.91 10.17 -19.81
CA ALA A 99 -13.73 11.30 -20.26
C ALA A 99 -13.17 11.97 -21.54
N GLU A 100 -14.05 12.16 -22.53
CA GLU A 100 -13.80 13.06 -23.66
C GLU A 100 -14.07 14.51 -23.25
N ASP A 101 -15.19 14.74 -22.54
CA ASP A 101 -15.50 15.99 -21.84
C ASP A 101 -15.32 15.80 -20.33
N VAL A 102 -14.21 16.32 -19.80
CA VAL A 102 -13.91 16.28 -18.36
C VAL A 102 -14.97 17.03 -17.55
N VAL A 103 -15.52 18.13 -18.06
CA VAL A 103 -16.51 18.95 -17.32
C VAL A 103 -17.83 18.22 -17.19
N GLU A 104 -18.27 17.54 -18.25
CA GLU A 104 -19.51 16.75 -18.20
C GLU A 104 -19.44 15.68 -17.10
N VAL A 105 -18.35 14.91 -17.06
CA VAL A 105 -18.17 13.88 -16.04
C VAL A 105 -18.05 14.48 -14.63
N LEU A 106 -17.30 15.57 -14.46
CA LEU A 106 -17.21 16.26 -13.16
C LEU A 106 -18.57 16.77 -12.68
N LYS A 107 -19.41 17.35 -13.56
CA LYS A 107 -20.77 17.78 -13.21
C LYS A 107 -21.65 16.61 -12.76
N GLY A 108 -21.52 15.46 -13.43
CA GLY A 108 -22.19 14.22 -13.04
C GLY A 108 -21.82 13.80 -11.62
N ILE A 109 -20.52 13.71 -11.32
CA ILE A 109 -20.02 13.33 -9.99
C ILE A 109 -20.49 14.33 -8.93
N VAL A 110 -20.39 15.64 -9.20
CA VAL A 110 -20.79 16.72 -8.29
C VAL A 110 -22.27 16.60 -7.92
N THR A 111 -23.12 16.29 -8.90
CA THR A 111 -24.56 16.13 -8.69
C THR A 111 -24.86 14.85 -7.92
N GLU A 112 -24.30 13.72 -8.35
CA GLU A 112 -24.55 12.40 -7.73
C GLU A 112 -24.09 12.36 -6.27
N GLN A 113 -22.94 12.95 -5.97
CA GLN A 113 -22.34 12.95 -4.63
C GLN A 113 -22.73 14.17 -3.80
N SER A 114 -23.61 15.04 -4.30
CA SER A 114 -24.07 16.26 -3.62
C SER A 114 -22.92 17.11 -3.08
N ILE A 115 -21.91 17.36 -3.92
CA ILE A 115 -20.67 18.02 -3.51
C ILE A 115 -20.93 19.48 -3.13
N ASP A 116 -20.63 19.84 -1.88
CA ASP A 116 -20.59 21.24 -1.43
C ASP A 116 -19.24 21.87 -1.79
N TRP A 117 -19.28 22.91 -2.62
CA TRP A 117 -18.10 23.64 -3.07
C TRP A 117 -17.46 24.48 -1.97
N ASN A 118 -18.20 24.85 -0.92
CA ASN A 118 -17.71 25.64 0.21
C ASN A 118 -16.82 24.83 1.16
N VAL A 119 -16.94 23.50 1.13
CA VAL A 119 -16.08 22.61 1.91
C VAL A 119 -14.65 22.68 1.37
N PRO A 120 -13.63 23.00 2.18
CA PRO A 120 -12.25 22.98 1.73
C PRO A 120 -11.83 21.56 1.36
N ALA A 121 -10.87 21.42 0.45
CA ALA A 121 -10.34 20.12 0.06
C ALA A 121 -8.84 20.09 0.26
N LYS A 122 -8.32 18.97 0.78
CA LYS A 122 -6.89 18.79 1.00
C LYS A 122 -6.48 17.39 0.59
N VAL A 123 -5.38 17.31 -0.15
CA VAL A 123 -4.89 16.06 -0.75
C VAL A 123 -3.42 15.88 -0.38
N PHE A 124 -3.10 14.69 0.12
CA PHE A 124 -1.72 14.28 0.40
C PHE A 124 -1.19 13.43 -0.75
N ILE A 125 -0.01 13.77 -1.26
CA ILE A 125 0.65 13.01 -2.31
C ILE A 125 1.91 12.37 -1.75
N ALA A 126 2.18 11.13 -2.14
CA ALA A 126 3.52 10.56 -2.07
C ALA A 126 3.77 9.64 -3.27
N ARG A 127 5.04 9.36 -3.54
CA ARG A 127 5.47 8.47 -4.63
C ARG A 127 6.53 7.47 -4.17
N ASP A 128 6.69 6.39 -4.92
CA ASP A 128 7.86 5.52 -4.83
C ASP A 128 9.10 6.13 -5.53
N THR A 129 10.14 5.33 -5.76
CA THR A 129 11.39 5.77 -6.37
C THR A 129 11.37 5.80 -7.91
N ARG A 130 10.23 5.54 -8.56
CA ARG A 130 10.15 5.54 -10.03
C ARG A 130 10.44 6.94 -10.59
N PRO A 131 11.29 7.07 -11.63
CA PRO A 131 11.64 8.36 -12.21
C PRO A 131 10.42 9.17 -12.70
N SER A 132 9.45 8.49 -13.32
CA SER A 132 8.22 9.11 -13.82
C SER A 132 7.37 9.76 -12.73
N GLY A 133 7.52 9.34 -11.47
CA GLY A 133 6.78 9.89 -10.35
C GLY A 133 7.02 11.38 -10.13
N VAL A 134 8.19 11.91 -10.49
CA VAL A 134 8.49 13.36 -10.37
C VAL A 134 7.55 14.20 -11.24
N GLN A 135 7.27 13.76 -12.46
CA GLN A 135 6.33 14.45 -13.34
C GLN A 135 4.88 14.25 -12.88
N PHE A 136 4.53 13.04 -12.44
CA PHE A 136 3.15 12.74 -12.01
C PHE A 136 2.70 13.49 -10.77
N VAL A 137 3.61 13.81 -9.85
CA VAL A 137 3.29 14.72 -8.72
C VAL A 137 2.84 16.09 -9.23
N LYS A 138 3.47 16.61 -10.31
CA LYS A 138 3.06 17.87 -10.93
C LYS A 138 1.69 17.75 -11.58
N SER A 139 1.48 16.72 -12.41
CA SER A 139 0.19 16.50 -13.07
C SER A 139 -0.95 16.34 -12.05
N LEU A 140 -0.70 15.65 -10.93
CA LEU A 140 -1.64 15.57 -9.81
C LEU A 140 -1.91 16.93 -9.18
N ALA A 141 -0.87 17.71 -8.89
CA ALA A 141 -1.00 19.05 -8.34
C ALA A 141 -1.81 19.97 -9.25
N ASP A 142 -1.56 19.94 -10.57
CA ASP A 142 -2.32 20.68 -11.57
C ASP A 142 -3.82 20.37 -11.49
N GLY A 143 -4.18 19.09 -11.33
CA GLY A 143 -5.56 18.65 -11.15
C GLY A 143 -6.16 19.10 -9.81
N ILE A 144 -5.41 18.99 -8.73
CA ILE A 144 -5.86 19.40 -7.38
C ILE A 144 -6.12 20.91 -7.34
N GLU A 145 -5.19 21.71 -7.85
CA GLU A 145 -5.26 23.17 -7.85
C GLU A 145 -6.36 23.68 -8.79
N ALA A 146 -6.59 23.01 -9.92
CA ALA A 146 -7.65 23.39 -10.86
C ALA A 146 -9.06 23.35 -10.23
N LEU A 147 -9.29 22.49 -9.23
CA LEU A 147 -10.55 22.46 -8.46
C LEU A 147 -10.46 23.15 -7.09
N GLY A 148 -9.40 23.94 -6.86
CA GLY A 148 -9.20 24.71 -5.63
C GLY A 148 -8.87 23.85 -4.39
N GLY A 149 -8.32 22.66 -4.60
CA GLY A 149 -7.80 21.83 -3.51
C GLY A 149 -6.41 22.28 -3.06
N LEU A 150 -6.07 21.98 -1.81
CA LEU A 150 -4.73 22.17 -1.26
C LEU A 150 -3.92 20.88 -1.40
N CYS A 151 -2.75 20.98 -2.01
CA CYS A 151 -1.82 19.87 -2.15
C CYS A 151 -0.75 19.90 -1.05
N HIS A 152 -0.41 18.74 -0.49
CA HIS A 152 0.78 18.55 0.32
C HIS A 152 1.54 17.32 -0.19
N ASP A 153 2.72 17.55 -0.77
CA ASP A 153 3.62 16.51 -1.25
C ASP A 153 4.59 16.07 -0.15
N TYR A 154 4.47 14.82 0.28
CA TYR A 154 5.40 14.19 1.22
C TYR A 154 6.70 13.70 0.55
N GLY A 155 6.81 13.81 -0.77
CA GLY A 155 7.94 13.32 -1.52
C GLY A 155 7.92 11.80 -1.66
N VAL A 156 9.07 11.16 -1.42
CA VAL A 156 9.19 9.71 -1.58
C VAL A 156 8.68 9.07 -0.31
N LEU A 157 7.72 8.16 -0.33
CA LEU A 157 7.33 7.36 0.84
C LEU A 157 7.00 5.93 0.39
N THR A 158 6.99 4.99 1.34
CA THR A 158 6.35 3.70 1.10
C THR A 158 4.83 3.87 1.04
N THR A 159 4.13 2.94 0.38
CA THR A 159 2.66 2.96 0.35
C THR A 159 2.05 2.98 1.77
N PRO A 160 2.48 2.12 2.72
CA PRO A 160 1.96 2.16 4.08
C PRO A 160 2.22 3.47 4.83
N GLN A 161 3.31 4.19 4.52
CA GLN A 161 3.59 5.48 5.15
C GLN A 161 2.56 6.54 4.77
N LEU A 162 2.17 6.65 3.49
CA LEU A 162 1.14 7.62 3.10
C LEU A 162 -0.21 7.30 3.74
N HIS A 163 -0.61 6.02 3.76
CA HIS A 163 -1.81 5.57 4.46
C HIS A 163 -1.81 5.97 5.94
N TYR A 164 -0.64 5.86 6.60
CA TYR A 164 -0.45 6.32 7.97
C TYR A 164 -0.61 7.84 8.10
N MET A 165 -0.03 8.65 7.19
CA MET A 165 -0.15 10.12 7.24
C MET A 165 -1.61 10.58 7.13
N VAL A 166 -2.35 10.01 6.17
CA VAL A 166 -3.78 10.32 5.94
C VAL A 166 -4.58 10.03 7.20
N ARG A 167 -4.43 8.82 7.76
CA ARG A 167 -5.15 8.43 8.97
C ARG A 167 -4.79 9.31 10.18
N CYS A 168 -3.50 9.59 10.39
CA CYS A 168 -3.05 10.43 11.49
C CYS A 168 -3.62 11.85 11.41
N HIS A 169 -3.64 12.43 10.21
CA HIS A 169 -4.18 13.76 10.01
C HIS A 169 -5.69 13.81 10.25
N ASN A 170 -6.44 12.86 9.70
CA ASN A 170 -7.90 12.84 9.81
C ASN A 170 -8.42 12.35 11.18
N THR A 171 -7.53 11.86 12.04
CA THR A 171 -7.85 11.50 13.44
C THR A 171 -7.28 12.51 14.42
N ASP A 172 -6.90 13.72 13.95
CA ASP A 172 -6.35 14.80 14.76
C ASP A 172 -5.21 14.35 15.70
N GLY A 173 -4.38 13.42 15.20
CA GLY A 173 -3.24 12.87 15.94
C GLY A 173 -3.56 11.69 16.88
N GLU A 174 -4.83 11.30 17.06
CA GLU A 174 -5.20 10.16 17.91
C GLU A 174 -4.54 8.85 17.45
N TYR A 175 -4.43 8.63 16.14
CA TYR A 175 -3.72 7.47 15.63
C TYR A 175 -2.20 7.61 15.75
N GLY A 176 -1.66 8.82 15.69
CA GLY A 176 -0.23 9.09 15.71
C GLY A 176 0.10 10.43 15.06
N GLU A 177 1.38 10.77 15.02
CA GLU A 177 1.85 12.00 14.38
C GLU A 177 2.00 11.80 12.87
N ALA A 178 1.41 12.67 12.04
CA ALA A 178 1.41 12.58 10.58
C ALA A 178 2.76 13.01 9.94
N THR A 179 3.86 12.43 10.43
CA THR A 179 5.23 12.65 9.99
C THR A 179 5.96 11.33 9.82
N GLU A 180 7.06 11.32 9.05
CA GLU A 180 7.88 10.12 8.85
C GLU A 180 8.51 9.66 10.17
N GLU A 181 8.96 10.61 10.99
CA GLU A 181 9.42 10.34 12.36
C GLU A 181 8.32 9.72 13.22
N GLY A 182 7.09 10.25 13.15
CA GLY A 182 5.93 9.71 13.84
C GLY A 182 5.66 8.24 13.49
N TYR A 183 5.72 7.90 12.20
CA TYR A 183 5.57 6.53 11.69
C TYR A 183 6.61 5.59 12.32
N TYR A 184 7.90 5.95 12.24
CA TYR A 184 8.97 5.12 12.79
C TYR A 184 8.91 5.02 14.31
N LYS A 185 8.66 6.13 15.00
CA LYS A 185 8.53 6.18 16.46
C LYS A 185 7.41 5.25 16.94
N LYS A 186 6.24 5.27 16.28
CA LYS A 186 5.10 4.42 16.64
C LYS A 186 5.45 2.93 16.50
N ILE A 187 6.02 2.53 15.36
CA ILE A 187 6.35 1.12 15.08
C ILE A 187 7.51 0.64 15.97
N THR A 188 8.59 1.41 16.07
CA THR A 188 9.76 1.06 16.89
C THR A 188 9.38 0.93 18.37
N LYS A 189 8.57 1.84 18.92
CA LYS A 189 8.09 1.76 20.30
C LYS A 189 7.25 0.50 20.55
N ALA A 190 6.35 0.16 19.62
CA ALA A 190 5.55 -1.07 19.73
C ALA A 190 6.43 -2.33 19.66
N PHE A 191 7.39 -2.37 18.73
CA PHE A 191 8.32 -3.49 18.58
C PHE A 191 9.18 -3.68 19.84
N GLN A 192 9.77 -2.61 20.37
CA GLN A 192 10.59 -2.64 21.59
C GLN A 192 9.78 -3.14 22.79
N ARG A 193 8.52 -2.70 22.93
CA ARG A 193 7.63 -3.20 23.99
C ARG A 193 7.37 -4.71 23.85
N LEU A 194 7.09 -5.20 22.65
CA LEU A 194 6.91 -6.63 22.41
C LEU A 194 8.19 -7.45 22.68
N ARG A 195 9.36 -6.92 22.30
CA ARG A 195 10.66 -7.54 22.61
C ARG A 195 10.90 -7.62 24.12
N ALA A 196 10.65 -6.54 24.86
CA ALA A 196 10.80 -6.53 26.31
C ALA A 196 9.90 -7.58 26.99
N LEU A 197 8.65 -7.72 26.53
CA LEU A 197 7.71 -8.72 27.05
C LEU A 197 8.09 -10.17 26.70
N SER A 198 8.86 -10.37 25.64
CA SER A 198 9.29 -11.72 25.22
C SER A 198 10.37 -12.34 26.12
N GLY A 199 11.00 -11.55 27.00
CA GLY A 199 12.12 -12.00 27.85
C GLY A 199 13.40 -12.35 27.08
N ARG A 200 13.44 -12.18 25.75
CA ARG A 200 14.61 -12.49 24.92
C ARG A 200 15.60 -11.34 24.90
N SER A 201 16.85 -11.60 25.25
CA SER A 201 17.97 -10.67 25.11
C SER A 201 18.57 -10.71 23.69
N GLY A 202 19.43 -9.72 23.38
CA GLY A 202 20.14 -9.60 22.10
C GLY A 202 19.33 -8.98 20.96
N ALA A 203 20.01 -8.67 19.86
CA ALA A 203 19.40 -8.20 18.62
C ALA A 203 19.47 -9.35 17.60
N PRO A 204 18.34 -9.98 17.22
CA PRO A 204 18.38 -11.00 16.19
C PRO A 204 18.88 -10.40 14.87
N LEU A 205 19.65 -11.16 14.11
CA LEU A 205 20.09 -10.77 12.78
C LEU A 205 19.01 -11.09 11.75
N ILE A 206 18.77 -10.16 10.84
CA ILE A 206 17.90 -10.33 9.69
C ILE A 206 18.55 -9.70 8.46
N LYS A 207 18.43 -10.39 7.32
CA LYS A 207 18.86 -9.87 6.01
C LYS A 207 17.63 -9.41 5.26
N ILE A 208 17.65 -8.17 4.77
CA ILE A 208 16.50 -7.56 4.10
C ILE A 208 16.89 -7.20 2.68
N ASP A 209 16.21 -7.80 1.72
CA ASP A 209 16.12 -7.33 0.34
C ASP A 209 15.04 -6.24 0.25
N ALA A 210 15.45 -5.01 -0.04
CA ALA A 210 14.54 -3.87 -0.20
C ALA A 210 14.11 -3.63 -1.66
N ALA A 211 14.35 -4.59 -2.56
CA ALA A 211 13.92 -4.55 -3.97
C ALA A 211 14.41 -3.33 -4.77
N ASN A 212 15.48 -2.69 -4.32
CA ASN A 212 15.96 -1.38 -4.79
C ASN A 212 14.93 -0.24 -4.65
N GLY A 213 13.96 -0.41 -3.74
CA GLY A 213 13.01 0.60 -3.29
C GLY A 213 13.50 1.36 -2.05
N ARG A 214 12.60 2.15 -1.44
CA ARG A 214 12.93 2.94 -0.24
C ARG A 214 12.68 2.14 1.05
N LEU A 215 13.72 1.93 1.85
CA LEU A 215 13.60 1.41 3.22
C LEU A 215 14.64 2.04 4.15
N ASN A 216 14.18 2.64 5.26
CA ASN A 216 15.06 3.23 6.28
C ASN A 216 15.13 2.36 7.54
N ASN A 217 16.33 2.21 8.11
CA ASN A 217 16.55 1.44 9.33
C ASN A 217 16.46 2.30 10.61
N HIS A 218 15.33 2.19 11.31
CA HIS A 218 15.06 2.86 12.60
C HIS A 218 15.05 1.90 13.81
N LEU A 219 15.43 0.63 13.64
CA LEU A 219 15.40 -0.40 14.69
C LEU A 219 16.79 -0.71 15.26
N ARG A 220 17.76 0.21 15.10
CA ARG A 220 19.14 0.05 15.58
C ARG A 220 19.16 -0.35 17.06
N GLY A 221 19.93 -1.38 17.39
CA GLY A 221 20.07 -1.92 18.75
C GLY A 221 18.95 -2.89 19.18
N SER A 222 17.78 -2.87 18.55
CA SER A 222 16.68 -3.82 18.83
C SER A 222 16.61 -4.96 17.81
N LEU A 223 17.08 -4.72 16.58
CA LEU A 223 17.18 -5.68 15.49
C LEU A 223 18.45 -5.37 14.69
N ALA A 224 19.28 -6.38 14.46
CA ALA A 224 20.45 -6.24 13.61
C ALA A 224 20.02 -6.48 12.15
N ILE A 225 20.11 -5.44 11.32
CA ILE A 225 19.65 -5.49 9.93
C ILE A 225 20.86 -5.39 9.00
N VAL A 226 20.98 -6.37 8.10
CA VAL A 226 21.83 -6.28 6.90
C VAL A 226 20.90 -5.94 5.74
N LEU A 227 21.02 -4.72 5.24
CA LEU A 227 20.21 -4.23 4.14
C LEU A 227 20.91 -4.55 2.81
N CYS A 228 20.17 -5.15 1.90
CA CYS A 228 20.57 -5.49 0.54
C CYS A 228 19.58 -4.84 -0.43
N ASN A 229 20.03 -4.58 -1.67
CA ASN A 229 19.19 -3.97 -2.72
C ASN A 229 18.46 -2.72 -2.22
N ASP A 230 19.20 -1.74 -1.71
CA ASP A 230 18.69 -0.51 -1.11
C ASP A 230 18.48 0.63 -2.11
N GLY A 231 18.65 0.34 -3.40
CA GLY A 231 18.55 1.32 -4.49
C GLY A 231 19.84 2.05 -4.81
N SER A 232 20.95 1.75 -4.12
CA SER A 232 22.26 2.39 -4.39
C SER A 232 22.88 1.98 -5.73
N ASN A 233 22.79 0.70 -6.10
CA ASN A 233 23.49 0.13 -7.26
C ASN A 233 22.59 -0.70 -8.19
N GLY A 234 21.31 -0.85 -7.85
CA GLY A 234 20.38 -1.73 -8.55
C GLY A 234 19.12 -1.02 -9.03
N LYS A 235 18.38 -1.69 -9.92
CA LYS A 235 17.13 -1.20 -10.46
C LYS A 235 15.93 -1.78 -9.70
N LEU A 236 14.90 -0.96 -9.52
CA LEU A 236 13.68 -1.32 -8.80
C LEU A 236 13.09 -2.64 -9.35
N ASN A 237 12.88 -3.61 -8.44
CA ASN A 237 12.35 -4.96 -8.69
C ASN A 237 13.11 -5.80 -9.74
N GLU A 238 14.34 -5.43 -10.13
CA GLU A 238 15.10 -6.19 -11.12
C GLU A 238 15.82 -7.35 -10.46
N LYS A 239 15.33 -8.58 -10.72
CA LYS A 239 15.85 -9.84 -10.13
C LYS A 239 15.90 -9.87 -8.59
N CYS A 240 15.09 -9.03 -7.97
CA CYS A 240 14.94 -8.91 -6.52
C CYS A 240 13.50 -8.55 -6.18
N GLY A 241 13.18 -8.59 -4.89
CA GLY A 241 11.87 -8.23 -4.37
C GLY A 241 10.89 -9.40 -4.23
N ALA A 242 9.83 -9.15 -3.46
CA ALA A 242 8.90 -10.17 -3.01
C ALA A 242 8.26 -10.96 -4.18
N ASP A 243 7.82 -10.29 -5.24
CA ASP A 243 7.24 -10.94 -6.40
C ASP A 243 8.26 -11.80 -7.16
N TYR A 244 9.51 -11.33 -7.32
CA TYR A 244 10.58 -12.13 -7.94
C TYR A 244 10.82 -13.42 -7.16
N VAL A 245 10.97 -13.32 -5.84
CA VAL A 245 11.23 -14.47 -4.95
C VAL A 245 10.04 -15.43 -4.93
N LYS A 246 8.80 -14.91 -4.89
CA LYS A 246 7.58 -15.75 -4.92
C LYS A 246 7.44 -16.52 -6.23
N LEU A 247 7.70 -15.88 -7.37
CA LEU A 247 7.54 -16.49 -8.69
C LEU A 247 8.65 -17.48 -9.01
N ASN A 248 9.90 -17.14 -8.71
CA ASN A 248 11.06 -17.94 -9.10
C ASN A 248 11.48 -18.96 -8.04
N GLN A 249 10.97 -18.84 -6.80
CA GLN A 249 11.31 -19.73 -5.68
C GLN A 249 12.83 -19.82 -5.47
N CYS A 250 13.52 -18.67 -5.54
CA CYS A 250 14.96 -18.56 -5.37
C CYS A 250 15.33 -17.29 -4.58
N PRO A 251 16.56 -17.22 -4.02
CA PRO A 251 17.06 -15.99 -3.42
C PRO A 251 17.16 -14.87 -4.47
N PRO A 252 16.90 -13.61 -4.08
CA PRO A 252 17.09 -12.46 -4.96
C PRO A 252 18.58 -12.17 -5.18
N ASP A 253 18.91 -11.58 -6.33
CA ASP A 253 20.26 -11.10 -6.61
C ASP A 253 20.69 -10.07 -5.54
N GLY A 254 21.97 -10.05 -5.17
CA GLY A 254 22.52 -9.12 -4.18
C GLY A 254 22.34 -9.51 -2.71
N VAL A 255 21.51 -10.51 -2.39
CA VAL A 255 21.44 -11.06 -1.03
C VAL A 255 22.46 -12.17 -0.85
N VAL A 256 23.47 -11.92 -0.01
CA VAL A 256 24.50 -12.90 0.32
C VAL A 256 24.05 -13.74 1.51
N ILE A 257 23.86 -15.05 1.29
CA ILE A 257 23.63 -16.04 2.35
C ILE A 257 24.99 -16.49 2.88
N THR A 258 25.23 -16.30 4.17
CA THR A 258 26.52 -16.56 4.83
C THR A 258 26.52 -17.86 5.62
N ALA A 259 25.33 -18.34 6.02
CA ALA A 259 25.16 -19.60 6.72
C ALA A 259 23.80 -20.24 6.38
N PRO A 260 23.67 -21.57 6.50
CA PRO A 260 22.38 -22.23 6.51
C PRO A 260 21.44 -21.61 7.54
N TYR A 261 20.16 -21.50 7.17
CA TYR A 261 19.08 -20.95 7.98
C TYR A 261 19.18 -19.45 8.29
N ASP A 262 20.01 -18.70 7.54
CA ASP A 262 19.97 -17.24 7.57
C ASP A 262 18.54 -16.73 7.32
N ARG A 263 18.04 -15.93 8.26
CA ARG A 263 16.69 -15.36 8.20
C ARG A 263 16.68 -14.20 7.20
N CYS A 264 16.03 -14.42 6.07
CA CYS A 264 15.94 -13.43 5.01
C CYS A 264 14.51 -12.94 4.84
N VAL A 265 14.39 -11.67 4.48
CA VAL A 265 13.14 -10.98 4.20
C VAL A 265 13.29 -10.27 2.87
N THR A 266 12.23 -10.25 2.08
CA THR A 266 12.16 -9.49 0.84
C THR A 266 10.89 -8.65 0.82
N PHE A 267 11.03 -7.37 0.50
CA PHE A 267 9.94 -6.43 0.25
C PHE A 267 9.67 -6.31 -1.25
N ASP A 268 8.53 -5.77 -1.65
CA ASP A 268 8.36 -5.21 -3.00
C ASP A 268 8.71 -3.71 -3.04
N GLY A 269 8.70 -3.13 -4.25
CA GLY A 269 9.25 -1.78 -4.49
C GLY A 269 8.63 -0.64 -3.68
N ASP A 270 7.37 -0.73 -3.27
CA ASP A 270 6.68 0.25 -2.40
C ASP A 270 6.46 -0.25 -0.97
N ALA A 271 7.06 -1.39 -0.62
CA ALA A 271 7.06 -2.03 0.70
C ALA A 271 5.65 -2.29 1.27
N ASP A 272 4.69 -2.65 0.42
CA ASP A 272 3.35 -3.12 0.84
C ASP A 272 3.22 -4.65 0.88
N ARG A 273 4.25 -5.38 0.40
CA ARG A 273 4.39 -6.84 0.49
C ARG A 273 5.65 -7.24 1.22
N VAL A 274 5.58 -8.33 1.96
CA VAL A 274 6.72 -8.93 2.64
C VAL A 274 6.65 -10.45 2.59
N LEU A 275 7.77 -11.09 2.29
CA LEU A 275 7.95 -12.54 2.37
C LEU A 275 9.22 -12.85 3.14
N TYR A 276 9.25 -14.01 3.79
CA TYR A 276 10.45 -14.56 4.41
C TYR A 276 10.97 -15.72 3.57
N PHE A 277 12.25 -16.00 3.67
CA PHE A 277 12.86 -17.21 3.13
C PHE A 277 14.14 -17.57 3.88
N TYR A 278 14.61 -18.79 3.68
CA TYR A 278 15.93 -19.25 4.11
C TYR A 278 16.43 -20.34 3.17
N ILE A 279 17.74 -20.61 3.23
CA ILE A 279 18.37 -21.77 2.58
C ILE A 279 18.78 -22.75 3.68
N ASP A 280 18.46 -24.04 3.54
CA ASP A 280 18.86 -25.05 4.52
C ASP A 280 20.30 -25.55 4.33
N GLN A 281 20.73 -26.48 5.16
CA GLN A 281 22.07 -27.09 5.12
C GLN A 281 22.34 -27.92 3.85
N GLU A 282 21.29 -28.32 3.11
CA GLU A 282 21.38 -29.04 1.83
C GLU A 282 21.33 -28.08 0.63
N ASN A 283 21.47 -26.77 0.89
CA ASN A 283 21.38 -25.70 -0.10
C ASN A 283 20.00 -25.60 -0.79
N LYS A 284 18.94 -26.07 -0.13
CA LYS A 284 17.57 -25.97 -0.65
C LYS A 284 16.91 -24.68 -0.18
N PHE A 285 16.25 -24.00 -1.12
CA PHE A 285 15.47 -22.80 -0.85
C PHE A 285 14.12 -23.14 -0.21
N HIS A 286 13.75 -22.40 0.84
CA HIS A 286 12.47 -22.52 1.53
C HIS A 286 11.78 -21.16 1.59
N LEU A 287 10.62 -21.06 0.95
CA LEU A 287 9.77 -19.87 1.01
C LEU A 287 8.85 -19.90 2.24
N LEU A 288 8.73 -18.74 2.89
CA LEU A 288 7.77 -18.46 3.95
C LEU A 288 6.90 -17.28 3.49
N ASP A 289 5.84 -17.59 2.75
CA ASP A 289 4.95 -16.60 2.13
C ASP A 289 3.84 -16.08 3.07
N GLY A 290 2.89 -15.33 2.50
CA GLY A 290 1.79 -14.71 3.25
C GLY A 290 0.98 -15.70 4.09
N ASP A 291 0.74 -16.93 3.63
CA ASP A 291 0.04 -17.95 4.40
C ASP A 291 0.84 -18.39 5.63
N ARG A 292 2.17 -18.51 5.49
CA ARG A 292 3.06 -18.82 6.61
C ARG A 292 3.10 -17.69 7.64
N ILE A 293 3.10 -16.43 7.19
CA ILE A 293 3.04 -15.27 8.08
C ILE A 293 1.70 -15.22 8.82
N ALA A 294 0.58 -15.42 8.11
CA ALA A 294 -0.76 -15.38 8.69
C ALA A 294 -0.96 -16.51 9.73
N THR A 295 -0.55 -17.74 9.40
CA THR A 295 -0.63 -18.88 10.32
C THR A 295 0.28 -18.72 11.54
N LEU A 296 1.47 -18.13 11.37
CA LEU A 296 2.35 -17.78 12.49
C LEU A 296 1.71 -16.76 13.44
N ILE A 297 1.16 -15.67 12.90
CA ILE A 297 0.53 -14.61 13.71
C ILE A 297 -0.69 -15.17 14.46
N VAL A 298 -1.56 -15.91 13.78
CA VAL A 298 -2.78 -16.42 14.42
C VAL A 298 -2.47 -17.51 15.46
N GLY A 299 -1.47 -18.35 15.22
CA GLY A 299 -0.96 -19.31 16.20
C GLY A 299 -0.39 -18.62 17.44
N TYR A 300 0.41 -17.55 17.25
CA TYR A 300 0.92 -16.74 18.36
C TYR A 300 -0.22 -16.09 19.17
N LEU A 301 -1.20 -15.48 18.51
CA LEU A 301 -2.33 -14.85 19.19
C LEU A 301 -3.17 -15.89 19.95
N ARG A 302 -3.39 -17.08 19.36
CA ARG A 302 -4.10 -18.17 20.01
C ARG A 302 -3.39 -18.62 21.29
N GLU A 303 -2.08 -18.85 21.22
CA GLU A 303 -1.25 -19.19 22.37
C GLU A 303 -1.41 -18.15 23.49
N LYS A 304 -1.41 -16.85 23.16
CA LYS A 304 -1.58 -15.79 24.18
C LYS A 304 -2.98 -15.75 24.78
N LEU A 305 -4.03 -15.99 23.99
CA LEU A 305 -5.39 -16.10 24.51
C LEU A 305 -5.54 -17.31 25.45
N ASP A 306 -4.92 -18.43 25.10
CA ASP A 306 -4.98 -19.65 25.91
C ASP A 306 -4.24 -19.47 27.25
N ILE A 307 -3.05 -18.86 27.24
CA ILE A 307 -2.28 -18.60 28.47
C ILE A 307 -2.98 -17.58 29.38
N THR A 308 -3.61 -16.56 28.82
CA THR A 308 -4.25 -15.49 29.61
C THR A 308 -5.68 -15.84 30.06
N GLY A 309 -6.29 -16.87 29.47
CA GLY A 309 -7.70 -17.20 29.67
C GLY A 309 -8.67 -16.17 29.07
N LEU A 310 -8.16 -15.17 28.32
CA LEU A 310 -8.99 -14.14 27.70
C LEU A 310 -9.90 -14.75 26.63
N ARG A 311 -11.16 -14.34 26.64
CA ARG A 311 -12.17 -14.74 25.65
C ARG A 311 -12.57 -13.53 24.82
N LEU A 312 -12.36 -13.61 23.52
CA LEU A 312 -12.84 -12.60 22.57
C LEU A 312 -14.29 -12.94 22.20
N GLU A 313 -15.19 -11.96 22.30
CA GLU A 313 -16.63 -12.13 22.00
C GLU A 313 -16.87 -12.75 20.63
N ARG A 314 -16.06 -12.36 19.63
CA ARG A 314 -16.16 -12.84 18.24
C ARG A 314 -15.04 -13.82 17.84
N GLY A 315 -14.22 -14.25 18.79
CA GLY A 315 -13.09 -15.14 18.54
C GLY A 315 -11.97 -14.55 17.68
N ILE A 316 -11.14 -15.44 17.13
CA ILE A 316 -10.08 -15.13 16.15
C ILE A 316 -10.35 -15.94 14.88
N GLY A 317 -9.90 -15.44 13.73
CA GLY A 317 -10.07 -16.09 12.44
C GLY A 317 -8.96 -15.70 11.47
N ILE A 318 -8.83 -16.46 10.38
CA ILE A 318 -7.94 -16.16 9.27
C ILE A 318 -8.77 -15.97 7.99
N VAL A 319 -8.43 -14.96 7.19
CA VAL A 319 -9.05 -14.73 5.89
C VAL A 319 -8.01 -15.04 4.81
N GLN A 320 -8.40 -15.88 3.85
CA GLN A 320 -7.54 -16.34 2.76
C GLN A 320 -8.21 -16.10 1.41
N THR A 321 -7.44 -16.16 0.33
CA THR A 321 -7.96 -16.20 -1.05
C THR A 321 -7.85 -17.61 -1.61
N ALA A 322 -8.39 -17.83 -2.80
CA ALA A 322 -8.25 -19.10 -3.51
C ALA A 322 -6.79 -19.47 -3.86
N TYR A 323 -5.85 -18.51 -3.76
CA TYR A 323 -4.42 -18.77 -3.99
C TYR A 323 -3.70 -19.35 -2.77
N ALA A 324 -4.37 -19.41 -1.62
CA ALA A 324 -3.76 -19.95 -0.41
C ALA A 324 -3.44 -21.44 -0.55
N ASN A 325 -2.32 -21.87 0.02
CA ASN A 325 -1.95 -23.28 0.03
C ASN A 325 -2.95 -24.06 0.89
N GLY A 326 -3.58 -25.12 0.36
CA GLY A 326 -4.55 -25.94 1.08
C GLY A 326 -4.02 -26.51 2.41
N SER A 327 -2.72 -26.77 2.51
CA SER A 327 -2.08 -27.22 3.76
C SER A 327 -2.09 -26.13 4.84
N SER A 328 -2.00 -24.85 4.46
CA SER A 328 -2.11 -23.74 5.41
C SER A 328 -3.53 -23.63 5.98
N THR A 329 -4.54 -23.84 5.13
CA THR A 329 -5.95 -23.91 5.52
C THR A 329 -6.20 -25.06 6.49
N SER A 330 -5.72 -26.26 6.16
CA SER A 330 -5.82 -27.43 7.05
C SER A 330 -5.09 -27.18 8.37
N TYR A 331 -3.88 -26.63 8.34
CA TYR A 331 -3.16 -26.30 9.57
C TYR A 331 -3.93 -25.32 10.46
N ALA A 332 -4.52 -24.27 9.89
CA ALA A 332 -5.32 -23.31 10.66
C ALA A 332 -6.57 -23.95 11.29
N LYS A 333 -7.30 -24.78 10.53
CA LYS A 333 -8.53 -25.43 11.01
C LYS A 333 -8.25 -26.58 11.96
N ASP A 334 -7.39 -27.50 11.56
CA ASP A 334 -7.24 -28.81 12.18
C ASP A 334 -6.22 -28.78 13.33
N THR A 335 -5.19 -27.93 13.22
CA THR A 335 -4.14 -27.82 14.24
C THR A 335 -4.36 -26.63 15.17
N LEU A 336 -4.63 -25.43 14.62
CA LEU A 336 -4.82 -24.23 15.45
C LEU A 336 -6.25 -24.07 15.96
N CYS A 337 -7.21 -24.85 15.44
CA CYS A 337 -8.64 -24.74 15.74
C CYS A 337 -9.18 -23.32 15.52
N VAL A 338 -8.76 -22.68 14.43
CA VAL A 338 -9.15 -21.33 14.03
C VAL A 338 -10.00 -21.38 12.76
N PRO A 339 -11.16 -20.69 12.72
CA PRO A 339 -11.97 -20.61 11.52
C PRO A 339 -11.24 -19.89 10.38
N VAL A 340 -11.39 -20.43 9.17
CA VAL A 340 -10.86 -19.86 7.92
C VAL A 340 -12.04 -19.41 7.07
N ALA A 341 -12.02 -18.14 6.64
CA ALA A 341 -12.92 -17.60 5.63
C ALA A 341 -12.19 -17.38 4.31
N PHE A 342 -12.88 -17.58 3.19
CA PHE A 342 -12.36 -17.26 1.87
C PHE A 342 -13.01 -15.99 1.33
N CYS A 343 -12.20 -15.10 0.79
CA CYS A 343 -12.65 -13.93 0.04
C CYS A 343 -12.21 -14.06 -1.42
N LYS A 344 -12.91 -13.34 -2.32
CA LYS A 344 -12.35 -13.03 -3.64
C LYS A 344 -11.07 -12.17 -3.43
N ASN A 345 -10.37 -11.77 -4.48
CA ASN A 345 -9.13 -10.97 -4.36
C ASN A 345 -9.33 -9.54 -3.75
N ARG A 346 -10.41 -9.30 -3.01
CA ARG A 346 -10.65 -8.16 -2.12
C ARG A 346 -10.84 -8.71 -0.72
N GLY A 347 -10.37 -8.03 0.32
CA GLY A 347 -10.63 -8.37 1.73
C GLY A 347 -12.10 -8.33 2.17
N GLU A 348 -13.04 -8.61 1.26
CA GLU A 348 -14.46 -8.80 1.47
C GLU A 348 -14.71 -10.30 1.64
N ALA A 349 -14.92 -10.74 2.88
CA ALA A 349 -15.29 -12.12 3.17
C ALA A 349 -16.52 -12.52 2.34
N CYS A 350 -16.46 -13.65 1.63
CA CYS A 350 -17.69 -14.24 1.11
C CYS A 350 -18.53 -14.70 2.30
N SER A 351 -19.82 -14.36 2.29
CA SER A 351 -20.80 -14.89 3.23
C SER A 351 -20.69 -16.42 3.26
N PRO A 352 -20.80 -17.08 4.42
CA PRO A 352 -20.81 -18.53 4.46
C PRO A 352 -21.98 -19.01 3.59
N GLN A 353 -21.67 -19.77 2.53
CA GLN A 353 -22.72 -20.53 1.85
C GLN A 353 -23.24 -21.55 2.86
N SER A 354 -24.55 -21.45 3.12
CA SER A 354 -25.35 -22.30 4.00
C SER A 354 -25.26 -23.77 3.62
#